data_AF-A0A147J4G0-F1
#
_entry.id   AF-A0A147J4G0-F1
#
_cell.length_a   1.000
_cell.length_b   1.000
_cell.length_c   1.000
_cell.angle_alpha   90.00
_cell.angle_beta   90.00
_cell.angle_gamma   90.00
#
_symmetry.space_group_name_H-M   'P 1'
#
loop_
_entity.id
_entity.type
_entity.pdbx_description
1 polymer ?
#
loop_
_entity_poly.entity_id
_entity_poly.type
_entity_poly.pdbx_seq_one_letter_code
_entity_poly.pdbx_strand_id
1 'polypeptide(L)'
;GGVGLRVGFVEGEAVVSAGRAVYDPQGWRGPRDFAENGSTAGELALVLNEAELEAMGGAGQVDDAARDLIRSGRATSVIVKRGFRGAVVVDSALRLHYVPAFRSERVFKIGTGDVFSASFAHHWGVERRAPEAAARAASLSVAQYASFGSFDVAPSSSEPPEVGGRPLGQVVVIGATDAIGSRYVLEEAVFRLRELGVDALASSPSLDAKNAAATLILADGMTAQAVAESLDAACSGSPVVVLRESATAAALPMGAALDVTDDFTTALYRVAWAASGPEA
;
A
#
# COMPACT_ATOMS: atom_id res chain seq x y z
N GLY A 1 17.88 28.45 -3.29
CA GLY A 1 16.75 28.39 -2.33
C GLY A 1 16.79 27.08 -1.57
N GLY A 2 16.20 27.05 -0.37
CA GLY A 2 16.14 25.85 0.47
C GLY A 2 15.14 24.80 -0.02
N VAL A 3 15.02 23.71 0.73
CA VAL A 3 14.08 22.61 0.50
C VAL A 3 13.03 22.63 1.62
N GLY A 4 11.75 22.48 1.27
CA GLY A 4 10.66 22.40 2.24
C GLY A 4 9.75 21.20 1.98
N LEU A 5 9.30 20.54 3.05
CA LEU A 5 8.17 19.62 3.01
C LEU A 5 7.00 20.29 3.75
N ARG A 6 5.86 20.40 3.08
CA ARG A 6 4.60 20.84 3.68
C ARG A 6 3.65 19.65 3.74
N VAL A 7 3.16 19.40 4.95
CA VAL A 7 2.13 18.39 5.22
C VAL A 7 0.86 19.12 5.66
N GLY A 8 -0.32 18.59 5.32
CA GLY A 8 -1.58 19.08 5.87
C GLY A 8 -1.65 18.90 7.39
N PHE A 9 -2.18 19.89 8.11
CA PHE A 9 -2.39 19.81 9.56
C PHE A 9 -3.87 20.02 9.90
N VAL A 10 -4.32 19.45 11.03
CA VAL A 10 -5.70 19.59 11.51
C VAL A 10 -5.99 21.01 12.01
N GLU A 11 -5.03 21.65 12.70
CA GLU A 11 -5.24 22.91 13.43
C GLU A 11 -4.53 24.12 12.81
N GLY A 12 -3.99 24.01 11.59
CA GLY A 12 -3.32 25.15 10.95
C GLY A 12 -2.70 24.86 9.60
N GLU A 13 -2.02 25.87 9.06
CA GLU A 13 -1.26 25.74 7.81
C GLU A 13 0.07 26.46 7.91
N ALA A 14 1.12 25.84 7.36
CA ALA A 14 2.42 26.48 7.18
C ALA A 14 2.46 27.22 5.83
N VAL A 15 2.93 28.46 5.84
CA VAL A 15 3.27 29.21 4.61
C VAL A 15 4.74 28.94 4.30
N VAL A 16 5.00 28.32 3.16
CA VAL A 16 6.34 27.86 2.77
C VAL A 16 6.86 28.67 1.59
N SER A 17 8.11 29.13 1.65
CA SER A 17 8.83 29.67 0.48
C SER A 17 10.13 28.88 0.29
N ALA A 18 10.25 28.13 -0.81
CA ALA A 18 11.37 27.22 -1.03
C ALA A 18 11.85 27.21 -2.49
N GLY A 19 13.10 26.78 -2.70
CA GLY A 19 13.57 26.46 -4.06
C GLY A 19 12.90 25.20 -4.59
N ARG A 20 12.87 24.14 -3.77
CA ARG A 20 12.10 22.90 -4.01
C ARG A 20 11.14 22.68 -2.86
N ALA A 21 9.86 22.47 -3.16
CA ALA A 21 8.86 22.09 -2.17
C ALA A 21 8.26 20.73 -2.50
N VAL A 22 8.10 19.89 -1.47
CA VAL A 22 7.23 18.72 -1.51
C VAL A 22 5.97 19.08 -0.76
N TYR A 23 4.81 18.78 -1.35
CA TYR A 23 3.53 19.04 -0.72
C TYR A 23 2.69 17.76 -0.66
N ASP A 24 2.33 17.39 0.56
CA ASP A 24 1.41 16.30 0.88
C ASP A 24 0.19 16.89 1.61
N PRO A 25 -0.96 17.04 0.94
CA PRO A 25 -2.11 17.76 1.49
C PRO A 25 -2.82 17.02 2.62
N GLN A 26 -2.63 15.71 2.80
CA GLN A 26 -3.21 14.88 3.88
C GLN A 26 -4.73 15.10 4.13
N GLY A 27 -5.57 15.04 3.09
CA GLY A 27 -6.94 15.53 3.18
C GLY A 27 -7.99 14.70 2.45
N TRP A 28 -8.96 14.15 3.19
CA TRP A 28 -10.14 13.46 2.63
C TRP A 28 -11.27 14.40 2.17
N ARG A 29 -11.23 15.69 2.54
CA ARG A 29 -12.31 16.69 2.29
C ARG A 29 -11.97 17.73 1.22
N GLY A 30 -11.24 17.36 0.18
CA GLY A 30 -10.78 18.31 -0.84
C GLY A 30 -9.42 18.89 -0.47
N PRO A 31 -8.31 18.24 -0.87
CA PRO A 31 -6.98 18.80 -0.77
C PRO A 31 -6.90 20.20 -1.39
N ARG A 32 -6.39 21.16 -0.61
CA ARG A 32 -6.17 22.55 -1.03
C ARG A 32 -4.93 22.69 -1.89
N ASP A 33 -4.93 23.69 -2.76
CA ASP A 33 -3.75 23.99 -3.57
C ASP A 33 -2.59 24.49 -2.71
N PHE A 34 -1.36 24.11 -3.08
CA PHE A 34 -0.16 24.55 -2.36
C PHE A 34 -0.09 26.07 -2.25
N ALA A 35 -0.41 26.78 -3.33
CA ALA A 35 -0.34 28.23 -3.40
C ALA A 35 -1.50 28.96 -2.70
N GLU A 36 -2.57 28.27 -2.30
CA GLU A 36 -3.81 28.89 -1.77
C GLU A 36 -3.56 29.75 -0.52
N ASN A 37 -2.59 29.36 0.31
CA ASN A 37 -2.23 30.09 1.53
C ASN A 37 -1.05 31.06 1.35
N GLY A 38 -0.64 31.32 0.11
CA GLY A 38 0.51 32.17 -0.23
C GLY A 38 1.85 31.44 -0.24
N SER A 39 1.89 30.11 -0.13
CA SER A 39 3.14 29.35 -0.29
C SER A 39 3.66 29.45 -1.74
N THR A 40 4.98 29.42 -1.88
CA THR A 40 5.69 29.55 -3.17
C THR A 40 6.84 28.56 -3.27
N ALA A 41 7.06 28.03 -4.48
CA ALA A 41 8.17 27.12 -4.77
C ALA A 41 8.70 27.32 -6.19
N GLY A 42 10.02 27.19 -6.37
CA GLY A 42 10.62 27.19 -7.71
C GLY A 42 10.32 25.90 -8.48
N GLU A 43 10.41 24.76 -7.80
CA GLU A 43 9.89 23.47 -8.26
C GLU A 43 9.00 22.87 -7.17
N LEU A 44 7.88 22.26 -7.57
CA LEU A 44 6.90 21.67 -6.66
C LEU A 44 6.65 20.21 -7.02
N ALA A 45 6.82 19.31 -6.05
CA ALA A 45 6.38 17.92 -6.14
C ALA A 45 5.12 17.73 -5.30
N LEU A 46 4.04 17.27 -5.92
CA LEU A 46 2.81 16.87 -5.22
C LEU A 46 2.91 15.39 -4.86
N VAL A 47 2.68 15.04 -3.60
CA VAL A 47 2.66 13.65 -3.12
C VAL A 47 1.27 13.36 -2.58
N LEU A 48 0.52 12.52 -3.29
CA LEU A 48 -0.93 12.31 -3.11
C LEU A 48 -1.22 10.82 -2.99
N ASN A 49 -2.35 10.43 -2.41
CA ASN A 49 -2.95 9.13 -2.69
C ASN A 49 -3.94 9.22 -3.88
N GLU A 50 -4.48 8.09 -4.34
CA GLU A 50 -5.41 8.05 -5.49
C GLU A 50 -6.68 8.89 -5.25
N ALA A 51 -7.27 8.82 -4.06
CA ALA A 51 -8.47 9.60 -3.73
C ALA A 51 -8.20 11.13 -3.66
N GLU A 52 -7.03 11.53 -3.16
CA GLU A 52 -6.59 12.93 -3.13
C GLU A 52 -6.33 13.46 -4.55
N LEU A 53 -5.77 12.63 -5.43
CA LEU A 53 -5.60 12.97 -6.83
C LEU A 53 -6.94 13.16 -7.53
N GLU A 54 -7.89 12.23 -7.35
CA GLU A 54 -9.24 12.37 -7.90
C GLU A 54 -9.92 13.65 -7.43
N ALA A 55 -9.74 14.01 -6.16
CA ALA A 55 -10.29 15.25 -5.60
C ALA A 55 -9.64 16.53 -6.17
N MET A 56 -8.36 16.52 -6.57
CA MET A 56 -7.67 17.69 -7.14
C MET A 56 -7.69 17.78 -8.66
N GLY A 57 -7.61 16.64 -9.33
CA GLY A 57 -7.49 16.50 -10.78
C GLY A 57 -8.82 16.20 -11.47
N GLY A 58 -9.86 15.86 -10.70
CA GLY A 58 -11.16 15.44 -11.21
C GLY A 58 -11.25 13.93 -11.46
N ALA A 59 -12.43 13.47 -11.86
CA ALA A 59 -12.67 12.06 -12.18
C ALA A 59 -12.00 11.69 -13.51
N GLY A 60 -11.05 10.74 -13.47
CA GLY A 60 -10.30 10.30 -14.64
C GLY A 60 -9.28 9.23 -14.30
N GLN A 61 -8.52 8.75 -15.29
CA GLN A 61 -7.40 7.85 -15.02
C GLN A 61 -6.30 8.59 -14.26
N VAL A 62 -5.69 7.93 -13.28
CA VAL A 62 -4.61 8.47 -12.42
C VAL A 62 -3.55 9.20 -13.25
N ASP A 63 -3.12 8.60 -14.35
CA ASP A 63 -2.07 9.15 -15.21
C ASP A 63 -2.46 10.48 -15.86
N ASP A 64 -3.71 10.60 -16.32
CA ASP A 64 -4.19 11.80 -16.99
C ASP A 64 -4.40 12.94 -16.00
N ALA A 65 -5.00 12.64 -14.84
CA ALA A 65 -5.16 13.60 -13.76
C ALA A 65 -3.81 14.15 -13.28
N ALA A 66 -2.80 13.28 -13.12
CA ALA A 66 -1.45 13.70 -12.73
C ALA A 66 -0.77 14.57 -13.82
N ARG A 67 -0.94 14.23 -15.10
CA ARG A 67 -0.42 15.07 -16.21
C ARG A 67 -1.09 16.43 -16.28
N ASP A 68 -2.39 16.50 -16.00
CA ASP A 68 -3.14 17.76 -16.05
C ASP A 68 -2.74 18.73 -14.92
N LEU A 69 -2.42 18.21 -13.73
CA LEU A 69 -1.81 19.01 -12.66
C LEU A 69 -0.47 19.64 -13.09
N ILE A 70 0.34 18.91 -13.86
CA ILE A 70 1.63 19.43 -14.35
C ILE A 70 1.42 20.44 -15.48
N ARG A 71 0.53 20.15 -16.44
CA ARG A 71 0.21 21.05 -17.57
C ARG A 71 -0.39 22.38 -17.12
N SER A 72 -1.19 22.37 -16.07
CA SER A 72 -1.77 23.56 -15.46
C SER A 72 -0.76 24.39 -14.65
N GLY A 73 0.50 23.93 -14.53
CA GLY A 73 1.53 24.60 -13.75
C GLY A 73 1.36 24.46 -12.25
N ARG A 74 0.45 23.61 -11.78
CA ARG A 74 0.21 23.35 -10.35
C ARG A 74 1.30 22.47 -9.73
N ALA A 75 2.12 21.80 -10.53
CA ALA A 75 3.26 21.01 -10.07
C ALA A 75 4.34 20.85 -11.15
N THR A 76 5.57 20.60 -10.73
CA THR A 76 6.68 20.14 -11.59
C THR A 76 6.71 18.62 -11.70
N SER A 77 6.26 17.92 -10.67
CA SER A 77 6.09 16.45 -10.67
C SER A 77 4.96 16.04 -9.75
N VAL A 78 4.31 14.92 -10.05
CA VAL A 78 3.21 14.35 -9.26
C VAL A 78 3.54 12.91 -8.92
N ILE A 79 3.41 12.57 -7.64
CA ILE A 79 3.65 11.24 -7.09
C ILE A 79 2.36 10.77 -6.46
N VAL A 80 1.88 9.61 -6.90
CA VAL A 80 0.61 9.02 -6.46
C VAL A 80 0.92 7.74 -5.72
N LYS A 81 0.70 7.74 -4.40
CA LYS A 81 0.79 6.61 -3.47
C LYS A 81 -0.42 5.68 -3.70
N ARG A 82 -0.18 4.39 -3.96
CA ARG A 82 -1.21 3.40 -4.34
C ARG A 82 -1.24 2.19 -3.40
N GLY A 83 -0.99 2.43 -2.12
CA GLY A 83 -1.04 1.41 -1.08
C GLY A 83 -0.14 0.21 -1.38
N PHE A 84 -0.73 -0.99 -1.40
CA PHE A 84 0.03 -2.23 -1.66
C PHE A 84 0.60 -2.29 -3.09
N ARG A 85 0.08 -1.46 -4.02
CA ARG A 85 0.47 -1.43 -5.43
C ARG A 85 1.75 -0.65 -5.71
N GLY A 86 2.29 0.05 -4.70
CA GLY A 86 3.45 0.92 -4.85
C GLY A 86 3.06 2.37 -5.09
N ALA A 87 3.73 3.03 -6.04
CA ALA A 87 3.48 4.40 -6.41
C ALA A 87 3.62 4.63 -7.92
N VAL A 88 3.01 5.71 -8.40
CA VAL A 88 3.16 6.21 -9.77
C VAL A 88 3.81 7.58 -9.71
N VAL A 89 4.74 7.86 -10.61
CA VAL A 89 5.40 9.15 -10.74
C VAL A 89 5.16 9.70 -12.14
N VAL A 90 4.66 10.93 -12.23
CA VAL A 90 4.64 11.71 -13.46
C VAL A 90 5.67 12.83 -13.33
N ASP A 91 6.69 12.80 -14.18
CA ASP A 91 7.76 13.79 -14.17
C ASP A 91 7.40 15.05 -15.00
N SER A 92 8.27 16.06 -14.96
CA SER A 92 8.08 17.33 -15.68
C SER A 92 8.04 17.17 -17.20
N ALA A 93 8.52 16.04 -17.73
CA ALA A 93 8.43 15.68 -19.14
C ALA A 93 7.16 14.86 -19.46
N LEU A 94 6.22 14.77 -18.51
CA LEU A 94 4.97 14.02 -18.59
C LEU A 94 5.17 12.50 -18.74
N ARG A 95 6.36 11.99 -18.43
CA ARG A 95 6.65 10.55 -18.45
C ARG A 95 6.12 9.90 -17.19
N LEU A 96 5.46 8.76 -17.39
CA LEU A 96 4.91 7.92 -16.33
C LEU A 96 5.96 6.89 -15.93
N HIS A 97 6.18 6.75 -14.62
CA HIS A 97 7.07 5.75 -14.05
C HIS A 97 6.32 4.99 -12.95
N TYR A 98 6.36 3.67 -13.01
CA TYR A 98 5.83 2.81 -11.96
C TYR A 98 6.93 2.51 -10.95
N VAL A 99 6.64 2.76 -9.67
CA VAL A 99 7.52 2.45 -8.56
C VAL A 99 6.86 1.30 -7.77
N PRO A 100 7.51 0.15 -7.63
CA PRO A 100 6.92 -0.97 -6.91
C PRO A 100 6.80 -0.67 -5.41
N ALA A 101 5.93 -1.43 -4.74
CA ALA A 101 6.06 -1.59 -3.30
C ALA A 101 7.22 -2.55 -3.01
N PHE A 102 7.77 -2.50 -1.81
CA PHE A 102 8.81 -3.44 -1.37
C PHE A 102 8.30 -4.24 -0.19
N ARG A 103 8.68 -5.53 -0.15
CA ARG A 103 8.23 -6.46 0.88
C ARG A 103 8.79 -6.03 2.24
N SER A 104 7.90 -5.65 3.15
CA SER A 104 8.21 -5.51 4.57
C SER A 104 8.02 -6.85 5.28
N GLU A 105 8.69 -7.08 6.42
CA GLU A 105 8.55 -8.31 7.20
C GLU A 105 7.14 -8.40 7.80
N ARG A 106 6.75 -7.35 8.52
CA ARG A 106 5.39 -7.06 8.99
C ARG A 106 4.85 -5.81 8.31
N VAL A 107 3.57 -5.48 8.51
CA VAL A 107 2.96 -4.27 7.95
C VAL A 107 2.38 -3.39 9.06
N PHE A 108 3.24 -2.55 9.64
CA PHE A 108 2.84 -1.42 10.46
C PHE A 108 2.45 -0.24 9.57
N LYS A 109 1.15 0.04 9.48
CA LYS A 109 0.59 0.97 8.47
C LYS A 109 0.57 2.45 8.89
N ILE A 110 0.50 2.73 10.18
CA ILE A 110 0.38 4.10 10.71
C ILE A 110 1.66 4.86 10.40
N GLY A 111 1.57 6.09 9.88
CA GLY A 111 2.73 6.93 9.59
C GLY A 111 3.50 6.58 8.31
N THR A 112 3.16 5.51 7.58
CA THR A 112 3.88 5.16 6.33
C THR A 112 3.78 6.24 5.26
N GLY A 113 2.68 7.01 5.25
CA GLY A 113 2.51 8.14 4.33
C GLY A 113 3.50 9.27 4.63
N ASP A 114 3.68 9.61 5.91
CA ASP A 114 4.62 10.63 6.34
C ASP A 114 6.07 10.19 6.09
N VAL A 115 6.37 8.92 6.35
CA VAL A 115 7.68 8.33 6.03
C VAL A 115 7.98 8.43 4.53
N PHE A 116 7.00 8.13 3.68
CA PHE A 116 7.16 8.28 2.24
C PHE A 116 7.48 9.73 1.88
N SER A 117 6.67 10.69 2.35
CA SER A 117 6.80 12.10 2.02
C SER A 117 8.10 12.72 2.54
N ALA A 118 8.51 12.36 3.76
CA ALA A 118 9.79 12.77 4.34
C ALA A 118 10.99 12.20 3.58
N SER A 119 10.98 10.89 3.29
CA SER A 119 12.05 10.25 2.51
C SER A 119 12.13 10.82 1.10
N PHE A 120 10.99 11.03 0.45
CA PHE A 120 10.93 11.65 -0.88
C PHE A 120 11.50 13.07 -0.86
N ALA A 121 11.12 13.90 0.12
CA ALA A 121 11.64 15.26 0.27
C ALA A 121 13.16 15.30 0.46
N HIS A 122 13.72 14.34 1.19
CA HIS A 122 15.17 14.19 1.32
C HIS A 122 15.81 13.88 -0.05
N HIS A 123 15.39 12.80 -0.71
CA HIS A 123 16.05 12.33 -1.94
C HIS A 123 15.83 13.26 -3.14
N TRP A 124 14.60 13.75 -3.36
CA TRP A 124 14.29 14.65 -4.47
C TRP A 124 14.71 16.10 -4.18
N GLY A 125 14.43 16.57 -2.96
CA GLY A 125 14.66 17.96 -2.58
C GLY A 125 16.13 18.22 -2.24
N VAL A 126 16.69 17.47 -1.29
CA VAL A 126 18.05 17.69 -0.76
C VAL A 126 19.11 17.08 -1.66
N GLU A 127 18.99 15.79 -1.98
CA GLU A 127 19.99 15.07 -2.80
C GLU A 127 19.83 15.31 -4.31
N ARG A 128 18.75 15.97 -4.73
CA ARG A 128 18.44 16.30 -6.13
C ARG A 128 18.37 15.08 -7.06
N ARG A 129 17.94 13.93 -6.55
CA ARG A 129 17.65 12.76 -7.40
C ARG A 129 16.46 13.04 -8.32
N ALA A 130 16.37 12.26 -9.39
CA ALA A 130 15.18 12.26 -10.25
C ALA A 130 13.92 11.83 -9.44
N PRO A 131 12.72 12.35 -9.76
CA PRO A 131 11.49 12.01 -9.03
C PRO A 131 11.24 10.50 -8.89
N GLU A 132 11.44 9.74 -9.95
CA GLU A 132 11.33 8.27 -9.94
C GLU A 132 12.29 7.62 -8.92
N ALA A 133 13.57 7.96 -8.99
CA ALA A 133 14.60 7.43 -8.09
C ALA A 133 14.35 7.83 -6.62
N ALA A 134 13.85 9.05 -6.39
CA ALA A 134 13.47 9.51 -5.05
C ALA A 134 12.23 8.78 -4.52
N ALA A 135 11.23 8.51 -5.36
CA ALA A 135 10.05 7.73 -4.99
C ALA A 135 10.41 6.27 -4.71
N ARG A 136 11.32 5.66 -5.49
CA ARG A 136 11.85 4.32 -5.19
C ARG A 136 12.53 4.27 -3.83
N ALA A 137 13.39 5.25 -3.53
CA ALA A 137 14.03 5.35 -2.22
C ALA A 137 13.01 5.56 -1.09
N ALA A 138 11.95 6.34 -1.34
CA ALA A 138 10.85 6.51 -0.39
C ALA A 138 10.09 5.20 -0.14
N SER A 139 9.77 4.43 -1.18
CA SER A 139 9.13 3.10 -1.05
C SER A 139 9.99 2.11 -0.25
N LEU A 140 11.31 2.14 -0.44
CA LEU A 140 12.24 1.32 0.37
C LEU A 140 12.24 1.73 1.85
N SER A 141 12.28 3.04 2.14
CA SER A 141 12.16 3.56 3.51
C SER A 141 10.84 3.15 4.16
N VAL A 142 9.74 3.16 3.40
CA VAL A 142 8.43 2.68 3.86
C VAL A 142 8.47 1.21 4.20
N ALA A 143 9.09 0.36 3.37
CA ALA A 143 9.16 -1.08 3.66
C ALA A 143 9.99 -1.38 4.92
N GLN A 144 11.09 -0.66 5.14
CA GLN A 144 11.86 -0.77 6.38
C GLN A 144 11.01 -0.34 7.58
N TYR A 145 10.41 0.84 7.52
CA TYR A 145 9.58 1.36 8.61
C TYR A 145 8.38 0.45 8.89
N ALA A 146 7.66 -0.01 7.87
CA ALA A 146 6.50 -0.87 8.00
C ALA A 146 6.85 -2.22 8.67
N SER A 147 8.10 -2.68 8.55
CA SER A 147 8.54 -3.91 9.20
C SER A 147 8.59 -3.78 10.73
N PHE A 148 8.95 -2.61 11.26
CA PHE A 148 9.30 -2.44 12.68
C PHE A 148 8.56 -1.30 13.40
N GLY A 149 7.77 -0.49 12.69
CA GLY A 149 7.17 0.74 13.20
C GLY A 149 8.18 1.82 13.62
N SER A 150 9.46 1.64 13.30
CA SER A 150 10.58 2.50 13.69
C SER A 150 11.76 2.35 12.71
N PHE A 151 12.73 3.26 12.81
CA PHE A 151 14.01 3.17 12.10
C PHE A 151 15.17 2.68 13.00
N ASP A 152 14.87 2.24 14.22
CA ASP A 152 15.88 1.83 15.20
C ASP A 152 16.54 0.50 14.82
N VAL A 153 15.89 -0.28 13.95
CA VAL A 153 16.44 -1.48 13.36
C VAL A 153 17.19 -1.11 12.09
N ALA A 154 18.50 -1.39 12.08
CA ALA A 154 19.35 -1.18 10.91
C ALA A 154 18.77 -1.95 9.71
N PRO A 155 18.78 -1.34 8.51
CA PRO A 155 18.29 -2.01 7.32
C PRO A 155 19.12 -3.27 7.04
N SER A 156 18.46 -4.31 6.53
CA SER A 156 19.16 -5.47 5.99
C SER A 156 20.15 -5.03 4.90
N SER A 157 21.26 -5.76 4.77
CA SER A 157 22.23 -5.53 3.69
C SER A 157 21.66 -5.87 2.30
N SER A 158 20.59 -6.66 2.23
CA SER A 158 19.89 -7.00 0.98
C SER A 158 18.66 -6.12 0.80
N GLU A 159 18.46 -5.62 -0.41
CA GLU A 159 17.22 -4.92 -0.75
C GLU A 159 16.02 -5.89 -0.65
N PRO A 160 14.91 -5.49 -0.01
CA PRO A 160 13.68 -6.29 0.02
C PRO A 160 13.15 -6.54 -1.40
N PRO A 161 12.48 -7.67 -1.66
CA PRO A 161 11.91 -7.94 -2.98
C PRO A 161 10.80 -6.96 -3.34
N GLU A 162 10.72 -6.64 -4.63
CA GLU A 162 9.62 -5.86 -5.22
C GLU A 162 8.32 -6.68 -5.16
N VAL A 163 7.24 -6.03 -4.75
CA VAL A 163 5.91 -6.62 -4.57
C VAL A 163 4.82 -5.64 -5.02
N GLY A 164 3.59 -6.14 -5.11
CA GLY A 164 2.43 -5.35 -5.49
C GLY A 164 2.25 -5.23 -6.99
N GLY A 165 1.88 -4.05 -7.44
CA GLY A 165 1.51 -3.76 -8.82
C GLY A 165 0.01 -3.97 -9.10
N ARG A 166 -0.32 -4.63 -10.21
CA ARG A 166 -1.72 -4.83 -10.63
C ARG A 166 -2.29 -6.10 -10.02
N PRO A 167 -3.54 -6.08 -9.49
CA PRO A 167 -4.26 -7.30 -9.14
C PRO A 167 -4.39 -8.24 -10.35
N LEU A 168 -4.11 -9.53 -10.16
CA LEU A 168 -4.19 -10.56 -11.19
C LEU A 168 -5.53 -11.31 -11.20
N GLY A 169 -6.32 -11.14 -10.15
CA GLY A 169 -7.64 -11.75 -10.01
C GLY A 169 -8.17 -11.61 -8.59
N GLN A 170 -9.16 -12.45 -8.27
CA GLN A 170 -9.88 -12.39 -7.01
C GLN A 170 -9.13 -13.11 -5.88
N VAL A 171 -9.16 -12.52 -4.69
CA VAL A 171 -8.74 -13.13 -3.43
C VAL A 171 -9.93 -13.82 -2.77
N VAL A 172 -9.74 -15.07 -2.39
CA VAL A 172 -10.73 -15.82 -1.60
C VAL A 172 -10.31 -15.81 -0.14
N VAL A 173 -11.19 -15.37 0.74
CA VAL A 173 -10.99 -15.39 2.20
C VAL A 173 -11.82 -16.52 2.79
N ILE A 174 -11.17 -17.43 3.51
CA ILE A 174 -11.78 -18.59 4.17
C ILE A 174 -11.62 -18.41 5.68
N GLY A 175 -12.69 -18.62 6.44
CA GLY A 175 -12.66 -18.55 7.89
C GLY A 175 -13.89 -19.19 8.52
N ALA A 176 -13.88 -19.30 9.85
CA ALA A 176 -15.03 -19.82 10.60
C ALA A 176 -16.23 -18.86 10.54
N THR A 177 -17.44 -19.42 10.49
CA THR A 177 -18.71 -18.65 10.37
C THR A 177 -19.76 -19.03 11.43
N ASP A 178 -19.40 -19.88 12.37
CA ASP A 178 -20.27 -20.44 13.41
C ASP A 178 -20.52 -19.48 14.59
N ALA A 179 -19.62 -18.50 14.79
CA ALA A 179 -19.75 -17.44 15.78
C ALA A 179 -19.76 -16.04 15.14
N ILE A 180 -20.47 -15.09 15.78
CA ILE A 180 -20.55 -13.69 15.33
C ILE A 180 -19.16 -13.07 15.22
N GLY A 181 -18.25 -13.34 16.17
CA GLY A 181 -16.88 -12.82 16.14
C GLY A 181 -16.12 -13.28 14.90
N SER A 182 -16.09 -14.59 14.64
CA SER A 182 -15.43 -15.17 13.46
C SER A 182 -16.03 -14.64 12.16
N ARG A 183 -17.36 -14.54 12.09
CA ARG A 183 -18.07 -13.98 10.93
C ARG A 183 -17.72 -12.51 10.70
N TYR A 184 -17.62 -11.72 11.77
CA TYR A 184 -17.22 -10.30 11.68
C TYR A 184 -15.80 -10.16 11.13
N VAL A 185 -14.83 -10.92 11.66
CA VAL A 185 -13.43 -10.87 11.20
C VAL A 185 -13.30 -11.28 9.73
N LEU A 186 -14.06 -12.30 9.31
CA LEU A 186 -14.12 -12.73 7.90
C LEU A 186 -14.61 -11.61 6.97
N GLU A 187 -15.74 -10.99 7.31
CA GLU A 187 -16.31 -9.90 6.50
C GLU A 187 -15.45 -8.64 6.54
N GLU A 188 -14.83 -8.32 7.68
CA GLU A 188 -13.89 -7.21 7.81
C GLU A 188 -12.65 -7.43 6.94
N ALA A 189 -12.10 -8.64 6.89
CA ALA A 189 -10.97 -8.97 6.01
C ALA A 189 -11.33 -8.73 4.54
N VAL A 190 -12.51 -9.20 4.09
CA VAL A 190 -13.01 -8.96 2.74
C VAL A 190 -13.21 -7.48 2.46
N PHE A 191 -13.84 -6.75 3.40
CA PHE A 191 -14.06 -5.32 3.29
C PHE A 191 -12.74 -4.55 3.13
N ARG A 192 -11.74 -4.84 3.97
CA ARG A 192 -10.43 -4.19 3.92
C ARG A 192 -9.63 -4.53 2.67
N LEU A 193 -9.70 -5.77 2.17
CA LEU A 193 -9.08 -6.13 0.89
C LEU A 193 -9.68 -5.34 -0.27
N ARG A 194 -11.00 -5.13 -0.26
CA ARG A 194 -11.68 -4.28 -1.26
C ARG A 194 -11.26 -2.82 -1.14
N GLU A 195 -11.15 -2.28 0.08
CA GLU A 195 -10.62 -0.93 0.30
C GLU A 195 -9.16 -0.79 -0.15
N LEU A 196 -8.36 -1.84 -0.05
CA LEU A 196 -7.00 -1.86 -0.59
C LEU A 196 -6.97 -1.84 -2.12
N GLY A 197 -8.07 -2.18 -2.80
CA GLY A 197 -8.18 -2.25 -4.26
C GLY A 197 -8.06 -3.67 -4.83
N VAL A 198 -8.26 -4.70 -4.01
CA VAL A 198 -8.29 -6.11 -4.42
C VAL A 198 -9.73 -6.60 -4.49
N ASP A 199 -10.10 -7.31 -5.55
CA ASP A 199 -11.38 -8.02 -5.57
C ASP A 199 -11.31 -9.19 -4.58
N ALA A 200 -12.22 -9.22 -3.60
CA ALA A 200 -12.21 -10.21 -2.54
C ALA A 200 -13.62 -10.75 -2.26
N LEU A 201 -13.71 -12.03 -1.91
CA LEU A 201 -14.94 -12.67 -1.44
C LEU A 201 -14.70 -13.56 -0.23
N ALA A 202 -15.73 -13.70 0.60
CA ALA A 202 -15.77 -14.66 1.69
C ALA A 202 -16.25 -16.01 1.16
N SER A 203 -15.61 -17.09 1.58
CA SER A 203 -15.99 -18.46 1.29
C SER A 203 -16.03 -19.28 2.57
N SER A 204 -16.95 -20.25 2.64
CA SER A 204 -16.93 -21.24 3.72
C SER A 204 -15.84 -22.30 3.43
N PRO A 205 -15.28 -22.94 4.47
CA PRO A 205 -14.47 -24.14 4.30
C PRO A 205 -15.24 -25.15 3.43
N SER A 206 -14.60 -25.75 2.43
CA SER A 206 -15.16 -26.70 1.41
C SER A 206 -15.71 -26.14 0.08
N LEU A 207 -15.84 -24.82 -0.11
CA LEU A 207 -16.24 -24.25 -1.40
C LEU A 207 -15.05 -23.98 -2.32
N ASP A 208 -15.24 -24.22 -3.63
CA ASP A 208 -14.20 -24.17 -4.68
C ASP A 208 -13.44 -22.82 -4.68
N ALA A 209 -12.26 -22.80 -4.06
CA ALA A 209 -11.23 -21.77 -4.27
C ALA A 209 -10.52 -21.93 -5.64
N LYS A 210 -11.01 -22.84 -6.48
CA LYS A 210 -10.52 -23.07 -7.84
C LYS A 210 -10.65 -21.77 -8.63
N ASN A 211 -9.52 -21.26 -9.12
CA ASN A 211 -9.36 -20.00 -9.85
C ASN A 211 -9.15 -18.72 -9.03
N ALA A 212 -8.94 -18.81 -7.71
CA ALA A 212 -8.50 -17.65 -6.93
C ALA A 212 -7.07 -17.24 -7.32
N ALA A 213 -6.79 -15.93 -7.39
CA ALA A 213 -5.43 -15.41 -7.58
C ALA A 213 -4.57 -15.62 -6.32
N ALA A 214 -5.18 -15.57 -5.14
CA ALA A 214 -4.59 -15.99 -3.87
C ALA A 214 -5.70 -16.33 -2.87
N THR A 215 -5.33 -17.07 -1.82
CA THR A 215 -6.25 -17.42 -0.73
C THR A 215 -5.72 -16.93 0.62
N LEU A 216 -6.60 -16.28 1.40
CA LEU A 216 -6.35 -15.96 2.80
C LEU A 216 -7.16 -16.90 3.69
N ILE A 217 -6.49 -17.66 4.56
CA ILE A 217 -7.13 -18.52 5.54
C ILE A 217 -7.03 -17.87 6.92
N LEU A 218 -8.17 -17.59 7.54
CA LEU A 218 -8.30 -17.12 8.92
C LEU A 218 -8.45 -18.35 9.81
N ALA A 219 -7.32 -18.89 10.29
CA ALA A 219 -7.28 -20.20 10.93
C ALA A 219 -7.91 -20.22 12.34
N ASP A 220 -7.97 -19.07 13.01
CA ASP A 220 -8.57 -18.95 14.34
C ASP A 220 -10.07 -19.25 14.30
N GLY A 221 -10.52 -20.13 15.22
CA GLY A 221 -11.90 -20.62 15.26
C GLY A 221 -12.21 -21.78 14.30
N MET A 222 -11.28 -22.19 13.44
CA MET A 222 -11.44 -23.37 12.58
C MET A 222 -10.96 -24.66 13.26
N THR A 223 -11.57 -25.79 12.91
CA THR A 223 -11.05 -27.11 13.28
C THR A 223 -9.83 -27.48 12.43
N ALA A 224 -8.99 -28.39 12.91
CA ALA A 224 -7.82 -28.86 12.14
C ALA A 224 -8.21 -29.52 10.81
N GLN A 225 -9.35 -30.21 10.79
CA GLN A 225 -9.91 -30.76 9.57
C GLN A 225 -10.32 -29.67 8.59
N ALA A 226 -11.04 -28.63 9.05
CA ALA A 226 -11.46 -27.53 8.17
C ALA A 226 -10.27 -26.75 7.60
N VAL A 227 -9.20 -26.56 8.38
CA VAL A 227 -7.97 -25.92 7.88
C VAL A 227 -7.30 -26.79 6.82
N ALA A 228 -7.18 -28.10 7.05
CA ALA A 228 -6.61 -29.02 6.07
C ALA A 228 -7.42 -29.04 4.76
N GLU A 229 -8.75 -29.12 4.85
CA GLU A 229 -9.65 -29.08 3.68
C GLU A 229 -9.52 -27.76 2.91
N SER A 230 -9.38 -26.64 3.61
CA SER A 230 -9.20 -25.32 2.99
C SER A 230 -7.86 -25.20 2.27
N LEU A 231 -6.79 -25.74 2.87
CA LEU A 231 -5.47 -25.81 2.25
C LEU A 231 -5.51 -26.71 1.01
N ASP A 232 -6.10 -27.89 1.09
CA ASP A 232 -6.23 -28.81 -0.05
C ASP A 232 -7.03 -28.18 -1.20
N ALA A 233 -8.11 -27.46 -0.89
CA ALA A 233 -8.90 -26.74 -1.89
C ALA A 233 -8.11 -25.60 -2.57
N ALA A 234 -7.23 -24.91 -1.83
CA ALA A 234 -6.40 -23.83 -2.34
C ALA A 234 -5.15 -24.33 -3.10
N CYS A 235 -4.61 -25.51 -2.74
CA CYS A 235 -3.38 -26.09 -3.28
C CYS A 235 -3.41 -26.44 -4.79
N SER A 236 -4.47 -26.09 -5.53
CA SER A 236 -4.53 -26.18 -7.00
C SER A 236 -3.73 -25.07 -7.72
N GLY A 237 -2.60 -24.63 -7.15
CA GLY A 237 -1.61 -23.75 -7.79
C GLY A 237 -1.64 -22.26 -7.42
N SER A 238 -2.55 -21.81 -6.54
CA SER A 238 -2.57 -20.42 -6.06
C SER A 238 -1.80 -20.25 -4.74
N PRO A 239 -1.18 -19.09 -4.51
CA PRO A 239 -0.51 -18.79 -3.24
C PRO A 239 -1.51 -18.69 -2.09
N VAL A 240 -1.12 -19.21 -0.92
CA VAL A 240 -1.93 -19.23 0.29
C VAL A 240 -1.23 -18.49 1.42
N VAL A 241 -1.96 -17.56 2.03
CA VAL A 241 -1.57 -16.86 3.26
C VAL A 241 -2.46 -17.33 4.40
N VAL A 242 -1.86 -17.65 5.54
CA VAL A 242 -2.58 -18.10 6.74
C VAL A 242 -2.40 -17.08 7.85
N LEU A 243 -3.51 -16.50 8.31
CA LEU A 243 -3.56 -15.76 9.56
C LEU A 243 -3.81 -16.74 10.72
N ARG A 244 -2.92 -16.72 11.70
CA ARG A 244 -3.01 -17.52 12.92
C ARG A 244 -2.51 -16.70 14.10
N GLU A 245 -3.42 -16.00 14.78
CA GLU A 245 -3.11 -15.17 15.95
C GLU A 245 -3.03 -16.01 17.23
N SER A 246 -3.87 -17.04 17.37
CA SER A 246 -3.91 -17.86 18.58
C SER A 246 -2.95 -19.06 18.53
N ALA A 247 -2.20 -19.24 19.61
CA ALA A 247 -1.44 -20.48 19.86
C ALA A 247 -2.35 -21.72 19.97
N THR A 248 -3.65 -21.55 20.27
CA THR A 248 -4.63 -22.64 20.34
C THR A 248 -5.27 -22.98 18.99
N ALA A 249 -4.98 -22.22 17.93
CA ALA A 249 -5.47 -22.54 16.60
C ALA A 249 -4.95 -23.90 16.13
N ALA A 250 -5.68 -24.52 15.21
CA ALA A 250 -5.34 -25.82 14.69
C ALA A 250 -3.90 -25.90 14.16
N ALA A 251 -3.26 -27.06 14.34
CA ALA A 251 -1.96 -27.32 13.75
C ALA A 251 -2.06 -27.30 12.22
N LEU A 252 -1.11 -26.62 11.58
CA LEU A 252 -0.99 -26.64 10.13
C LEU A 252 -0.37 -27.97 9.68
N PRO A 253 -0.82 -28.54 8.55
CA PRO A 253 -0.22 -29.74 8.00
C PRO A 253 1.27 -29.50 7.66
N MET A 254 2.12 -30.49 7.97
CA MET A 254 3.56 -30.40 7.71
C MET A 254 3.86 -30.53 6.22
N GLY A 255 4.73 -29.67 5.68
CA GLY A 255 5.35 -29.85 4.35
C GLY A 255 4.93 -28.87 3.25
N ALA A 256 3.92 -28.02 3.46
CA ALA A 256 3.58 -26.95 2.52
C ALA A 256 4.37 -25.67 2.84
N ALA A 257 4.97 -25.03 1.82
CA ALA A 257 5.55 -23.70 1.96
C ALA A 257 4.42 -22.66 2.08
N LEU A 258 3.87 -22.53 3.29
CA LEU A 258 2.78 -21.61 3.61
C LEU A 258 3.35 -20.28 4.12
N ASP A 259 2.80 -19.17 3.63
CA ASP A 259 3.06 -17.85 4.21
C ASP A 259 2.15 -17.68 5.44
N VAL A 260 2.72 -17.81 6.64
CA VAL A 260 1.99 -17.74 7.91
C VAL A 260 2.33 -16.45 8.65
N THR A 261 1.32 -15.80 9.22
CA THR A 261 1.47 -14.60 10.05
C THR A 261 0.45 -14.59 11.19
N ASP A 262 0.78 -13.90 12.27
CA ASP A 262 -0.06 -13.71 13.46
C ASP A 262 -0.62 -12.28 13.54
N ASP A 263 -0.69 -11.60 12.40
CA ASP A 263 -0.95 -10.17 12.30
C ASP A 263 -1.93 -9.90 11.18
N PHE A 264 -3.10 -9.39 11.56
CA PHE A 264 -4.20 -9.17 10.62
C PHE A 264 -3.79 -8.27 9.45
N THR A 265 -3.20 -7.10 9.71
CA THR A 265 -2.79 -6.15 8.66
C THR A 265 -1.75 -6.76 7.72
N THR A 266 -0.76 -7.45 8.28
CA THR A 266 0.25 -8.16 7.50
C THR A 266 -0.36 -9.24 6.63
N ALA A 267 -1.34 -10.01 7.13
CA ALA A 267 -2.03 -11.03 6.34
C ALA A 267 -2.74 -10.43 5.12
N LEU A 268 -3.45 -9.30 5.31
CA LEU A 268 -4.15 -8.61 4.22
C LEU A 268 -3.19 -8.13 3.13
N TYR A 269 -2.06 -7.52 3.52
CA TYR A 269 -1.06 -7.04 2.57
C TYR A 269 -0.33 -8.20 1.87
N ARG A 270 0.03 -9.26 2.60
CA ARG A 270 0.68 -10.45 2.03
C ARG A 270 -0.20 -11.13 0.99
N VAL A 271 -1.50 -11.31 1.27
CA VAL A 271 -2.40 -11.92 0.29
C VAL A 271 -2.65 -10.99 -0.91
N ALA A 272 -2.73 -9.67 -0.69
CA ALA A 272 -2.84 -8.70 -1.78
C ALA A 272 -1.61 -8.72 -2.70
N TRP A 273 -0.40 -8.78 -2.13
CA TRP A 273 0.84 -8.94 -2.90
C TRP A 273 0.90 -10.27 -3.65
N ALA A 274 0.48 -11.36 -3.00
CA ALA A 274 0.44 -12.68 -3.62
C ALA A 274 -0.55 -12.76 -4.80
N ALA A 275 -1.64 -12.00 -4.73
CA ALA A 275 -2.64 -11.88 -5.79
C ALA A 275 -2.28 -10.84 -6.87
N SER A 276 -1.06 -10.31 -6.87
CA SER A 276 -0.65 -9.21 -7.75
C SER A 276 0.60 -9.54 -8.54
N GLY A 277 0.80 -8.80 -9.64
CA GLY A 277 2.00 -8.87 -10.46
C GLY A 277 2.50 -7.49 -10.87
N PRO A 278 3.70 -7.41 -11.47
CA PRO A 278 4.31 -6.14 -11.88
C PRO A 278 3.37 -5.28 -12.73
N GLU A 279 3.41 -3.96 -12.53
CA GLU A 279 2.79 -3.01 -13.46
C GLU A 279 3.52 -3.09 -14.82
N ALA A 280 2.75 -3.02 -15.91
CA ALA A 280 3.24 -3.19 -17.28
C ALA A 280 3.48 -1.84 -17.97
#